data_AF-A0A937CD98-F1
#
_entry.id   AF-A0A937CD98-F1
#
_cell.length_a   1.000
_cell.length_b   1.000
_cell.length_c   1.000
_cell.angle_alpha   90.00
_cell.angle_beta   90.00
_cell.angle_gamma   90.00
#
_symmetry.space_group_name_H-M   'P 1'
#
loop_
_entity.id
_entity.type
_entity.pdbx_description
1 polymer ?
#
loop_
_entity_poly.entity_id
_entity_poly.type
_entity_poly.pdbx_seq_one_letter_code
_entity_poly.pdbx_strand_id
1 'polypeptide(L)'
;MMSAKTWLDKHKESLTPGQRIADSVANGMGSWGFIIGQSIFVVIWMTMNVIGFIRHWDPYPFILLNLIFSTQAAYAAPIIMMAQNRQSQRDRVQAQADFDTNLEAKKEIEALQVQLNKIETEKLDEIIRILQGMKKS
;
A
#
# COMPACT_ATOMS: atom_id res chain seq x y z
N MET A 1 27.73 3.12 -22.46
CA MET A 1 26.98 3.49 -21.24
C MET A 1 25.96 2.41 -20.96
N MET A 2 26.24 1.50 -20.02
CA MET A 2 25.28 0.48 -19.58
C MET A 2 24.26 1.15 -18.68
N SER A 3 23.04 1.35 -19.18
CA SER A 3 21.90 1.73 -18.34
C SER A 3 21.62 0.56 -17.39
N ALA A 4 22.03 0.70 -16.13
CA ALA A 4 21.77 -0.29 -15.10
C ALA A 4 20.25 -0.50 -14.99
N LYS A 5 19.77 -1.71 -15.31
CA LYS A 5 18.37 -2.11 -15.13
C LYS A 5 17.97 -1.76 -13.69
N THR A 6 17.12 -0.75 -13.54
CA THR A 6 16.66 -0.27 -12.24
C THR A 6 15.79 -1.36 -11.60
N TRP A 7 15.75 -1.45 -10.27
CA TRP A 7 14.93 -2.44 -9.54
C TRP A 7 13.44 -2.47 -9.96
N LEU A 8 12.97 -1.39 -10.59
CA LEU A 8 11.64 -1.23 -11.18
C LEU A 8 11.38 -2.15 -12.40
N ASP A 9 12.39 -2.41 -13.24
CA ASP A 9 12.24 -3.25 -14.43
C ASP A 9 12.18 -4.73 -14.08
N LYS A 10 12.94 -5.15 -13.05
CA LYS A 10 12.98 -6.55 -12.59
C LYS A 10 11.66 -7.01 -11.97
N HIS A 11 10.86 -6.10 -11.43
CA HIS A 11 9.55 -6.39 -10.82
C HIS A 11 8.38 -6.42 -11.83
N LYS A 12 8.56 -5.85 -13.04
CA LYS A 12 7.55 -5.93 -14.10
C LYS A 12 7.56 -7.28 -14.83
N GLU A 13 8.70 -7.97 -14.84
CA GLU A 13 8.89 -9.24 -15.57
C GLU A 13 8.35 -10.48 -14.82
N SER A 14 8.00 -10.38 -13.52
CA SER A 14 7.54 -11.52 -12.71
C SER A 14 6.04 -11.50 -12.39
N LEU A 15 5.24 -10.66 -13.04
CA LEU A 15 3.78 -10.68 -12.86
C LEU A 15 3.19 -11.69 -13.84
N THR A 16 2.79 -12.85 -13.33
CA THR A 16 1.98 -13.78 -14.14
C THR A 16 0.70 -13.07 -14.60
N PRO A 17 0.16 -13.37 -15.80
CA PRO A 17 -1.04 -12.70 -16.33
C PRO A 17 -2.20 -12.70 -15.34
N GLY A 18 -2.37 -13.80 -14.58
CA GLY A 18 -3.37 -13.91 -13.52
C GLY A 18 -3.17 -12.93 -12.36
N GLN A 19 -1.92 -12.60 -12.00
CA GLN A 19 -1.62 -11.63 -10.94
C GLN A 19 -1.96 -10.19 -11.37
N ARG A 20 -1.78 -9.86 -12.65
CA ARG A 20 -2.17 -8.55 -13.21
C ARG A 20 -3.68 -8.38 -13.24
N ILE A 21 -4.40 -9.43 -13.65
CA ILE A 21 -5.87 -9.44 -13.67
C ILE A 21 -6.41 -9.33 -12.24
N ALA A 22 -5.86 -10.10 -11.29
CA ALA A 22 -6.27 -10.03 -9.89
C ALA A 22 -6.05 -8.64 -9.27
N ASP A 23 -4.92 -7.97 -9.55
CA ASP A 23 -4.70 -6.59 -9.08
C ASP A 23 -5.66 -5.60 -9.73
N SER A 24 -5.92 -5.75 -11.04
CA SER A 24 -6.86 -4.86 -11.75
C SER A 24 -8.29 -5.05 -11.26
N VAL A 25 -8.71 -6.29 -10.97
CA VAL A 25 -10.04 -6.61 -10.43
C VAL A 25 -10.17 -6.13 -8.99
N ALA A 26 -9.15 -6.30 -8.15
CA ALA A 26 -9.15 -5.79 -6.78
C ALA A 26 -9.24 -4.26 -6.72
N ASN A 27 -8.46 -3.56 -7.56
CA ASN A 27 -8.53 -2.11 -7.68
C ASN A 27 -9.85 -1.63 -8.30
N GLY A 28 -10.43 -2.40 -9.22
CA GLY A 28 -11.70 -2.09 -9.87
C GLY A 28 -12.93 -2.29 -8.97
N MET A 29 -12.96 -3.37 -8.18
CA MET A 29 -14.05 -3.65 -7.22
C MET A 29 -14.17 -2.60 -6.12
N GLY A 30 -13.07 -1.91 -5.78
CA GLY A 30 -13.07 -0.82 -4.79
C GLY A 30 -13.48 0.55 -5.33
N SER A 31 -13.80 0.67 -6.62
CA SER A 31 -14.13 1.97 -7.24
C SER A 31 -15.61 2.31 -7.10
N TRP A 32 -15.91 3.56 -6.74
CA TRP A 32 -17.27 4.09 -6.68
C TRP A 32 -18.04 3.94 -8.00
N GLY A 33 -17.34 4.01 -9.15
CA GLY A 33 -17.96 3.82 -10.46
C GLY A 33 -18.47 2.39 -10.70
N PHE A 34 -17.78 1.38 -10.17
CA PHE A 34 -18.19 -0.02 -10.30
C PHE A 34 -19.50 -0.30 -9.53
N ILE A 35 -19.59 0.23 -8.30
CA ILE A 35 -20.79 0.11 -7.45
C ILE A 35 -22.00 0.73 -8.15
N ILE A 36 -21.85 1.95 -8.68
CA ILE A 36 -22.95 2.65 -9.38
C ILE A 36 -23.39 1.89 -10.62
N GLY A 37 -22.45 1.42 -11.46
CA GLY A 37 -22.76 0.64 -12.65
C GLY A 37 -23.48 -0.68 -12.33
N GLN A 38 -23.01 -1.40 -11.30
CA GLN A 38 -23.64 -2.64 -10.84
C GLN A 38 -25.05 -2.39 -10.29
N SER A 39 -25.26 -1.32 -9.51
CA SER A 39 -26.59 -0.96 -9.03
C SER A 39 -27.56 -0.62 -10.15
N ILE A 40 -27.12 0.13 -11.16
CA ILE A 40 -27.94 0.45 -12.35
C ILE A 40 -28.30 -0.83 -13.10
N PHE A 41 -27.34 -1.73 -13.32
CA PHE A 41 -27.58 -3.01 -13.98
C PHE A 41 -28.65 -3.84 -13.24
N VAL A 42 -28.54 -3.94 -11.90
CA VAL A 42 -29.51 -4.66 -11.08
C VAL A 42 -30.90 -4.04 -11.17
N VAL A 43 -31.01 -2.71 -11.11
CA VAL A 43 -32.29 -2.00 -11.26
C VAL A 43 -32.91 -2.25 -12.63
N ILE A 44 -32.15 -2.11 -13.71
CA ILE A 44 -32.63 -2.38 -15.08
C ILE A 44 -33.11 -3.84 -15.21
N TRP A 45 -32.33 -4.79 -14.68
CA TRP A 45 -32.66 -6.21 -14.71
C TRP A 45 -33.97 -6.51 -13.97
N MET A 46 -34.14 -5.97 -12.77
CA MET A 46 -35.39 -6.10 -12.00
C MET A 46 -36.55 -5.47 -12.76
N THR A 47 -36.40 -4.26 -13.30
CA THR A 47 -37.45 -3.56 -14.05
C THR A 47 -37.86 -4.33 -15.32
N MET A 48 -36.91 -4.87 -16.10
CA MET A 48 -37.21 -5.70 -17.28
C MET A 48 -37.96 -6.99 -16.92
N ASN A 49 -37.61 -7.65 -15.81
CA ASN A 49 -38.29 -8.85 -15.34
C ASN A 49 -39.70 -8.56 -14.82
N VAL A 50 -39.89 -7.46 -14.07
CA VAL A 50 -41.19 -7.05 -13.50
C VAL A 50 -42.17 -6.58 -14.56
N ILE A 51 -41.72 -5.88 -15.61
CA ILE A 51 -42.57 -5.42 -16.72
C ILE A 51 -43.04 -6.61 -17.59
N GLY A 52 -42.51 -7.82 -17.38
CA GLY A 52 -42.95 -9.03 -18.08
C GLY A 52 -42.60 -9.03 -19.57
N PHE A 53 -41.62 -8.20 -19.98
CA PHE A 53 -41.22 -8.03 -21.38
C PHE A 53 -40.68 -9.32 -22.01
N ILE A 54 -40.19 -10.25 -21.19
CA ILE A 54 -39.79 -11.61 -21.57
C ILE A 54 -40.38 -12.54 -20.51
N ARG A 55 -41.35 -13.39 -20.88
CA ARG A 55 -41.96 -14.47 -20.08
C ARG A 55 -41.24 -14.74 -18.75
N HIS A 56 -41.73 -14.18 -17.64
CA HIS A 56 -41.36 -14.44 -16.22
C HIS A 56 -40.21 -15.42 -15.99
N TRP A 57 -38.99 -15.07 -16.43
CA TRP A 57 -37.84 -15.96 -16.36
C TRP A 57 -37.32 -16.04 -14.92
N ASP A 58 -37.41 -14.94 -14.17
CA ASP A 58 -37.02 -14.85 -12.76
C ASP A 58 -38.11 -14.15 -11.92
N PRO A 59 -39.21 -14.86 -11.55
CA PRO A 59 -40.25 -14.34 -10.68
C PRO A 59 -39.71 -13.98 -9.29
N TYR A 60 -40.39 -13.07 -8.59
CA TYR A 60 -40.07 -12.75 -7.19
C TYR A 60 -40.00 -14.05 -6.37
N PRO A 61 -38.86 -14.39 -5.70
CA PRO A 61 -37.85 -13.50 -5.13
C PRO A 61 -36.49 -13.41 -5.88
N PHE A 62 -36.47 -13.44 -7.22
CA PHE A 62 -35.27 -13.31 -8.06
C PHE A 62 -34.15 -14.32 -7.73
N ILE A 63 -34.46 -15.61 -7.82
CA ILE A 63 -33.56 -16.70 -7.40
C ILE A 63 -32.29 -16.75 -8.23
N LEU A 64 -32.37 -16.44 -9.53
CA LEU A 64 -31.20 -16.47 -10.42
C LEU A 64 -30.25 -15.31 -10.14
N LEU A 65 -30.81 -14.11 -9.91
CA LEU A 65 -30.02 -12.96 -9.51
C LEU A 65 -29.30 -13.23 -8.18
N ASN A 66 -30.00 -13.80 -7.19
CA ASN A 66 -29.40 -14.18 -5.92
C ASN A 66 -28.25 -15.20 -6.09
N LEU A 67 -28.45 -16.21 -6.93
CA LEU A 67 -27.43 -17.23 -7.22
C LEU A 67 -26.17 -16.64 -7.88
N ILE A 68 -26.35 -15.73 -8.84
CA ILE A 68 -25.24 -15.05 -9.51
C ILE A 68 -24.46 -14.20 -8.50
N PHE A 69 -25.14 -13.42 -7.66
CA PHE A 69 -24.47 -12.61 -6.63
C PHE A 69 -23.73 -13.45 -5.59
N SER A 70 -24.33 -14.55 -5.14
CA SER A 70 -23.69 -15.49 -4.20
C SER A 70 -22.42 -16.08 -4.80
N THR A 71 -22.48 -16.51 -6.07
CA THR A 71 -21.32 -17.04 -6.80
C THR A 71 -20.27 -15.95 -7.02
N GLN A 72 -20.68 -14.73 -7.40
CA GLN A 72 -19.79 -13.59 -7.59
C GLN A 72 -19.03 -13.27 -6.30
N ALA A 73 -19.72 -13.24 -5.15
CA ALA A 73 -19.09 -13.01 -3.85
C ALA A 73 -18.11 -14.14 -3.49
N ALA A 74 -18.48 -15.40 -3.76
CA ALA A 74 -17.63 -16.56 -3.52
C ALA A 74 -16.32 -16.51 -4.32
N TYR A 75 -16.35 -16.01 -5.57
CA TYR A 75 -15.14 -15.79 -6.38
C TYR A 75 -14.38 -14.52 -5.99
N ALA A 76 -15.06 -13.48 -5.50
CA ALA A 76 -14.42 -12.25 -5.06
C ALA A 76 -13.53 -12.49 -3.82
N ALA A 77 -13.99 -13.27 -2.85
CA ALA A 77 -13.28 -13.55 -1.60
C ALA A 77 -11.82 -14.06 -1.79
N PRO A 78 -11.54 -15.11 -2.58
CA PRO A 78 -10.16 -15.56 -2.79
C PRO A 78 -9.32 -14.57 -3.60
N ILE A 79 -9.91 -13.85 -4.56
CA ILE A 79 -9.19 -12.81 -5.33
C ILE A 79 -8.76 -11.66 -4.40
N ILE A 80 -9.67 -11.21 -3.54
CA ILE A 80 -9.39 -10.20 -2.51
C ILE A 80 -8.31 -10.71 -1.56
N MET A 81 -8.40 -11.97 -1.09
CA MET A 81 -7.40 -12.56 -0.21
C MET A 81 -6.02 -12.64 -0.88
N MET A 82 -5.94 -12.97 -2.17
CA MET A 82 -4.68 -12.95 -2.94
C MET A 82 -4.13 -11.53 -3.10
N ALA A 83 -4.99 -10.56 -3.38
CA ALA A 83 -4.60 -9.15 -3.46
C ALA A 83 -4.08 -8.63 -2.11
N GLN A 84 -4.75 -8.99 -1.01
CA GLN A 84 -4.35 -8.66 0.36
C GLN A 84 -3.02 -9.30 0.75
N ASN A 85 -2.83 -10.60 0.49
CA ASN A 85 -1.58 -11.30 0.81
C ASN A 85 -0.38 -10.65 0.09
N ARG A 86 -0.58 -10.22 -1.15
CA ARG A 86 0.44 -9.49 -1.92
C ARG A 86 0.70 -8.08 -1.38
N GLN A 87 -0.35 -7.34 -1.01
CA GLN A 87 -0.20 -6.03 -0.39
C GLN A 87 0.59 -6.15 0.92
N SER A 88 0.24 -7.11 1.78
CA SER A 88 0.93 -7.42 3.03
C SER A 88 2.41 -7.75 2.85
N GLN A 89 2.76 -8.52 1.79
CA GLN A 89 4.17 -8.79 1.47
C GLN A 89 4.94 -7.52 1.09
N ARG A 90 4.35 -6.65 0.26
CA ARG A 90 4.96 -5.35 -0.10
C ARG A 90 5.13 -4.48 1.14
N ASP A 91 4.10 -4.37 1.96
CA ASP A 91 4.11 -3.59 3.20
C ASP A 91 5.18 -4.09 4.16
N ARG A 92 5.38 -5.41 4.27
CA ARG A 92 6.43 -6.01 5.10
C ARG A 92 7.84 -5.68 4.60
N VAL A 93 8.07 -5.74 3.30
CA VAL A 93 9.37 -5.38 2.71
C VAL A 93 9.65 -3.89 2.90
N GLN A 94 8.65 -3.04 2.68
CA GLN A 94 8.75 -1.60 2.91
C GLN A 94 9.07 -1.30 4.38
N ALA A 95 8.34 -1.92 5.32
CA ALA A 95 8.57 -1.74 6.75
C ALA A 95 9.99 -2.17 7.18
N GLN A 96 10.54 -3.24 6.60
CA GLN A 96 11.92 -3.64 6.88
C GLN A 96 12.94 -2.61 6.36
N ALA A 97 12.75 -2.11 5.14
CA ALA A 97 13.63 -1.08 4.58
C ALA A 97 13.58 0.23 5.39
N ASP A 98 12.38 0.63 5.81
CA ASP A 98 12.17 1.80 6.66
C ASP A 98 12.82 1.59 8.05
N PHE A 99 12.75 0.37 8.59
CA PHE A 99 13.41 0.03 9.85
C PHE A 99 14.95 0.13 9.74
N ASP A 100 15.53 -0.44 8.69
CA ASP A 100 16.99 -0.42 8.48
C ASP A 100 17.50 1.03 8.29
N THR A 101 16.78 1.84 7.51
CA THR A 101 17.08 3.26 7.31
C THR A 101 16.99 4.03 8.64
N ASN A 102 15.95 3.80 9.44
CA ASN A 102 15.82 4.44 10.75
C ASN A 102 16.94 4.04 11.72
N LEU A 103 17.40 2.79 11.67
CA LEU A 103 18.50 2.31 12.50
C LEU A 103 19.82 2.97 12.10
N GLU A 104 20.06 3.16 10.81
CA GLU A 104 21.22 3.89 10.29
C GLU A 104 21.18 5.37 10.68
N ALA A 105 20.04 6.03 10.49
CA ALA A 105 19.83 7.42 10.91
C ALA A 105 20.05 7.60 12.43
N LYS A 106 19.59 6.65 13.24
CA LYS A 106 19.83 6.66 14.69
C LYS A 106 21.32 6.60 15.03
N LYS A 107 22.09 5.72 14.36
CA LYS A 107 23.54 5.63 14.56
C LYS A 107 24.25 6.92 14.14
N GLU A 108 23.83 7.52 13.04
CA GLU A 108 24.38 8.81 12.59
C GLU A 108 24.11 9.92 13.61
N ILE A 109 22.90 9.99 14.16
CA ILE A 109 22.55 10.94 15.23
C ILE A 109 23.40 10.70 16.48
N GLU A 110 23.58 9.44 16.91
CA GLU A 110 24.44 9.10 18.04
C GLU A 110 25.90 9.54 17.80
N ALA A 111 26.42 9.34 16.58
CA ALA A 111 27.76 9.78 16.20
C ALA A 111 27.89 11.31 16.19
N LEU A 112 26.88 12.02 15.70
CA LEU A 112 26.82 13.49 15.74
C LEU A 112 26.76 14.01 17.19
N GLN A 113 25.98 13.37 18.07
CA GLN A 113 25.90 13.76 19.48
C GLN A 113 27.26 13.62 20.18
N VAL A 114 28.00 12.55 19.92
CA VAL A 114 29.36 12.36 20.47
C VAL A 114 30.30 13.46 19.98
N GLN A 115 30.26 13.79 18.69
CA GLN A 115 31.08 14.87 18.13
C GLN A 115 30.72 16.24 18.72
N LEU A 116 29.43 16.54 18.89
CA LEU A 116 28.95 17.76 19.51
C LEU A 116 29.42 17.88 20.97
N ASN A 117 29.25 16.84 21.77
CA ASN A 117 29.68 16.83 23.17
C ASN A 117 31.21 17.00 23.29
N LYS A 118 31.97 16.42 22.37
CA LYS A 118 33.43 16.61 22.30
C LYS A 118 33.79 18.07 22.00
N ILE A 119 33.17 18.67 20.99
CA ILE A 119 33.39 20.08 20.63
C ILE A 119 33.00 21.00 21.79
N GLU A 120 31.87 20.72 22.47
CA GLU A 120 31.43 21.47 23.64
C GLU A 120 32.48 21.44 24.74
N THR A 121 33.02 20.26 25.07
CA THR A 121 34.04 20.10 26.11
C THR A 121 35.34 20.81 25.75
N GLU A 122 35.81 20.68 24.50
CA GLU A 122 37.00 21.38 24.00
C GLU A 122 36.86 22.90 24.07
N LYS A 123 35.67 23.43 23.72
CA LYS A 123 35.38 24.87 23.78
C LYS A 123 35.28 25.38 25.21
N LEU A 124 34.69 24.61 26.13
CA LEU A 124 34.64 24.96 27.54
C LEU A 124 36.05 25.03 28.15
N ASP A 125 36.92 24.05 27.85
CA ASP A 125 38.31 24.04 28.32
C ASP A 125 39.11 25.24 27.78
N GLU A 126 38.90 25.59 26.51
CA GLU A 126 39.52 26.77 25.87
C GLU A 126 39.10 28.07 26.58
N ILE A 127 37.81 28.24 26.88
CA ILE A 127 37.29 29.40 27.61
C ILE A 127 37.89 29.47 29.02
N ILE A 128 37.93 28.35 29.76
CA ILE A 128 38.51 28.31 31.12
C ILE A 128 39.98 28.71 31.10
N ARG A 129 40.76 28.24 30.11
CA ARG A 129 42.17 28.64 29.94
C ARG A 129 42.32 30.14 29.72
N ILE A 130 41.49 30.73 28.84
CA ILE A 130 41.53 32.18 28.57
C ILE A 130 41.20 32.97 29.84
N LEU A 131 40.16 32.58 30.57
CA LEU A 131 39.77 33.22 31.84
C LEU A 131 40.87 33.15 32.91
N GLN A 132 41.55 31.99 33.05
CA GLN A 132 42.68 31.84 33.97
C GLN A 132 43.88 32.70 33.58
N GLY A 133 44.16 32.84 32.28
CA GLY A 133 45.21 33.72 31.76
C GLY A 133 44.96 35.19 32.10
N MET A 134 43.73 35.67 31.96
CA MET A 134 43.36 37.03 32.31
C MET A 134 43.44 37.31 33.82
N LYS A 135 43.11 36.34 34.68
CA LYS A 135 43.18 36.51 36.15
C LYS A 135 44.63 36.63 36.68
N LYS A 136 45.62 36.15 35.93
CA LYS A 136 47.04 36.21 36.32
C LYS A 136 47.77 37.49 35.89
N SER A 137 47.13 38.33 35.09
CA SER A 137 47.64 39.65 34.68
C SER A 137 47.07 40.77 35.53
#